data_AF-A0A150HFC1-F1
#
_entry.id   AF-A0A150HFC1-F1
#
_cell.length_a   1.000
_cell.length_b   1.000
_cell.length_c   1.000
_cell.angle_alpha   90.00
_cell.angle_beta   90.00
_cell.angle_gamma   90.00
#
_symmetry.space_group_name_H-M   'P 1'
#
loop_
_entity.id
_entity.type
_entity.pdbx_description
1 polymer ?
#
loop_
_entity_poly.entity_id
_entity_poly.type
_entity_poly.pdbx_seq_one_letter_code
_entity_poly.pdbx_strand_id
1 'polypeptide(L)'
;MTPAGELEVEAGWLDGGRQIALVTWGSSGCVPTATDATVQADGALAVTLDDGPADTACTADYAPRVTLVPVPEGVVPTKDLDLVVTDAHGTRGDTDLDGVAGLVAGGATDYAPSAGWVDDDLIAVLTWGSSSCAPVVSEVSASDPKNVTVTFADQDDKPCTMDMAPRATLVSVAGLGADDDGTTITLSGADAQFATPVTVPVIG
;
A
#
# COMPACT_ATOMS: atom_id res chain seq x y z
N MET A 1 11.09 2.33 -18.68
CA MET A 1 12.07 3.45 -18.60
C MET A 1 11.27 4.73 -18.57
N THR A 2 10.92 5.17 -17.36
CA THR A 2 10.26 6.45 -17.10
C THR A 2 11.19 7.58 -17.54
N PRO A 3 10.71 8.58 -18.30
CA PRO A 3 11.47 9.78 -18.63
C PRO A 3 12.14 10.40 -17.41
N ALA A 4 13.39 10.85 -17.57
CA ALA A 4 14.09 11.55 -16.50
C ALA A 4 13.32 12.84 -16.14
N GLY A 5 12.74 12.88 -14.94
CA GLY A 5 11.92 13.99 -14.45
C GLY A 5 10.42 13.68 -14.28
N GLU A 6 9.99 12.45 -14.55
CA GLU A 6 8.66 11.96 -14.17
C GLU A 6 8.74 11.17 -12.85
N LEU A 7 7.69 11.29 -12.04
CA LEU A 7 7.54 10.54 -10.81
C LEU A 7 7.20 9.08 -11.18
N GLU A 8 7.99 8.13 -10.69
CA GLU A 8 7.66 6.71 -10.80
C GLU A 8 6.55 6.37 -9.81
N VAL A 9 5.47 5.79 -10.33
CA VAL A 9 4.24 5.54 -9.58
C VAL A 9 3.70 4.15 -9.92
N GLU A 10 3.35 3.41 -8.87
CA GLU A 10 2.62 2.14 -8.94
C GLU A 10 1.42 2.22 -7.99
N ALA A 11 0.39 1.42 -8.23
CA ALA A 11 -0.83 1.43 -7.42
C ALA A 11 -1.44 0.04 -7.26
N GLY A 12 -2.14 -0.17 -6.15
CA GLY A 12 -2.85 -1.41 -5.85
C GLY A 12 -4.09 -1.17 -4.98
N TRP A 13 -5.13 -1.99 -5.16
CA TRP A 13 -6.32 -1.90 -4.33
C TRP A 13 -6.09 -2.48 -2.92
N LEU A 14 -6.66 -1.81 -1.92
CA LEU A 14 -6.70 -2.25 -0.54
C LEU A 14 -8.09 -2.07 0.07
N ASP A 15 -8.31 -2.73 1.20
CA ASP A 15 -9.54 -2.64 1.99
C ASP A 15 -10.81 -2.83 1.14
N GLY A 16 -10.82 -3.84 0.28
CA GLY A 16 -11.98 -4.13 -0.58
C GLY A 16 -12.31 -3.06 -1.63
N GLY A 17 -11.33 -2.21 -2.01
CA GLY A 17 -11.51 -1.09 -2.93
C GLY A 17 -11.84 0.24 -2.25
N ARG A 18 -11.65 0.33 -0.92
CA ARG A 18 -11.83 1.58 -0.15
C ARG A 18 -10.55 2.40 -0.03
N GLN A 19 -9.40 1.78 -0.25
CA GLN A 19 -8.09 2.43 -0.22
C GLN A 19 -7.26 2.00 -1.42
N ILE A 20 -6.33 2.86 -1.82
CA ILE A 20 -5.30 2.58 -2.81
C ILE A 20 -3.95 2.65 -2.09
N ALA A 21 -3.13 1.61 -2.25
CA ALA A 21 -1.71 1.68 -1.97
C ALA A 21 -1.02 2.37 -3.14
N LEU A 22 -0.57 3.61 -2.95
CA LEU A 22 0.18 4.36 -3.94
C LEU A 22 1.67 4.26 -3.62
N VAL A 23 2.45 3.70 -4.54
CA VAL A 23 3.89 3.51 -4.35
C VAL A 23 4.67 4.56 -5.14
N THR A 24 5.62 5.19 -4.46
CA THR A 24 6.62 6.08 -5.07
C THR A 24 8.01 5.74 -4.53
N TRP A 25 9.06 6.09 -5.24
CA TRP A 25 10.43 5.79 -4.82
C TRP A 25 11.12 7.01 -4.22
N GLY A 26 11.89 6.77 -3.17
CA GLY A 26 12.67 7.81 -2.50
C GLY A 26 13.21 7.32 -1.17
N SER A 27 13.48 8.26 -0.27
CA SER A 27 13.98 7.94 1.07
C SER A 27 12.94 7.21 1.92
N SER A 28 13.25 6.00 2.39
CA SER A 28 12.32 5.22 3.22
C SER A 28 11.92 5.90 4.53
N GLY A 29 12.74 6.81 5.05
CA GLY A 29 12.45 7.62 6.23
C GLY A 29 11.49 8.79 5.98
N CYS A 30 11.20 9.12 4.72
CA CYS A 30 10.32 10.22 4.33
C CYS A 30 9.24 9.70 3.39
N VAL A 31 8.22 9.07 3.97
CA VAL A 31 7.04 8.60 3.25
C VAL A 31 6.08 9.77 3.04
N PRO A 32 5.71 10.11 1.80
CA PRO A 32 4.71 11.12 1.50
C PRO A 32 3.35 10.83 2.14
N THR A 33 2.52 11.86 2.29
CA THR A 33 1.08 11.69 2.58
C THR A 33 0.23 12.24 1.45
N ALA A 34 -0.89 11.58 1.17
CA ALA A 34 -1.87 12.06 0.21
C ALA A 34 -2.69 13.18 0.84
N THR A 35 -2.54 14.39 0.30
CA THR A 35 -3.21 15.60 0.80
C THR A 35 -4.49 15.93 0.05
N ASP A 36 -4.60 15.47 -1.20
CA ASP A 36 -5.81 15.56 -2.01
C ASP A 36 -5.94 14.33 -2.92
N ALA A 37 -7.18 13.90 -3.16
CA ALA A 37 -7.53 12.83 -4.09
C ALA A 37 -8.89 13.16 -4.74
N THR A 38 -8.86 13.60 -6.00
CA THR A 38 -10.03 14.15 -6.68
C THR A 38 -10.19 13.57 -8.08
N VAL A 39 -11.38 13.06 -8.39
CA VAL A 39 -11.76 12.61 -9.74
C VAL A 39 -11.88 13.81 -10.67
N GLN A 40 -11.14 13.77 -11.77
CA GLN A 40 -11.11 14.80 -12.80
C GLN A 40 -12.25 14.65 -13.80
N ALA A 41 -12.46 15.66 -14.65
CA ALA A 41 -13.55 15.67 -15.62
C ALA A 41 -13.43 14.58 -16.71
N ASP A 42 -12.21 14.10 -16.96
CA ASP A 42 -11.91 12.99 -17.88
C ASP A 42 -12.05 11.60 -17.21
N GLY A 43 -12.28 11.55 -15.89
CA GLY A 43 -12.44 10.32 -15.13
C GLY A 43 -11.18 9.86 -14.40
N ALA A 44 -10.02 10.47 -14.64
CA ALA A 44 -8.78 10.13 -13.95
C ALA A 44 -8.82 10.58 -12.47
N LEU A 45 -8.19 9.84 -11.58
CA LEU A 45 -7.98 10.25 -10.19
C LEU A 45 -6.69 11.06 -10.09
N ALA A 46 -6.82 12.35 -9.79
CA ALA A 46 -5.66 13.18 -9.45
C ALA A 46 -5.36 13.06 -7.95
N VAL A 47 -4.11 12.75 -7.61
CA VAL A 47 -3.61 12.64 -6.25
C VAL A 47 -2.47 13.65 -6.04
N THR A 48 -2.53 14.40 -4.95
CA THR A 48 -1.45 15.32 -4.55
C THR A 48 -0.76 14.79 -3.30
N LEU A 49 0.57 14.70 -3.36
CA LEU A 49 1.42 14.24 -2.27
C LEU A 49 2.18 15.41 -1.64
N ASP A 50 2.37 15.36 -0.32
CA ASP A 50 3.35 16.20 0.38
C ASP A 50 4.69 15.48 0.59
N ASP A 51 5.64 16.12 1.27
CA ASP A 51 6.96 15.53 1.58
C ASP A 51 6.92 14.57 2.80
N GLY A 52 5.74 14.31 3.37
CA GLY A 52 5.58 13.62 4.63
C GLY A 52 5.88 14.52 5.85
N PRO A 53 6.12 13.92 7.03
CA PRO A 53 6.32 14.69 8.27
C PRO A 53 7.55 15.61 8.19
N ALA A 54 7.32 16.93 8.22
CA ALA A 54 8.35 17.97 8.02
C ALA A 54 9.50 17.95 9.03
N ASP A 55 9.30 17.34 10.21
CA ASP A 55 10.30 17.27 11.29
C ASP A 55 11.13 15.97 11.28
N THR A 56 10.96 15.12 10.25
CA THR A 56 11.68 13.86 10.13
C THR A 56 12.90 14.00 9.23
N ALA A 57 14.07 13.64 9.74
CA ALA A 57 15.26 13.52 8.92
C ALA A 57 15.14 12.29 8.02
N CYS A 58 15.10 12.50 6.70
CA CYS A 58 15.09 11.43 5.72
C CYS A 58 16.34 10.55 5.84
N THR A 59 16.16 9.26 5.67
CA THR A 59 17.26 8.31 5.53
C THR A 59 17.94 8.47 4.16
N ALA A 60 19.17 7.98 4.01
CA ALA A 60 19.95 8.19 2.78
C ALA A 60 19.68 7.15 1.67
N ASP A 61 18.83 6.17 1.92
CA ASP A 61 18.50 5.10 0.99
C ASP A 61 17.46 5.52 -0.06
N TYR A 62 17.30 4.65 -1.06
CA TYR A 62 16.30 4.78 -2.12
C TYR A 62 15.51 3.48 -2.17
N ALA A 63 14.24 3.55 -1.81
CA ALA A 63 13.36 2.41 -1.62
C ALA A 63 11.92 2.77 -2.05
N PRO A 64 11.08 1.78 -2.37
CA PRO A 64 9.66 2.03 -2.58
C PRO A 64 8.99 2.45 -1.26
N ARG A 65 8.05 3.38 -1.35
CA ARG A 65 7.34 3.99 -0.22
C ARG A 65 5.85 3.95 -0.52
N VAL A 66 5.07 3.37 0.38
CA VAL A 66 3.62 3.26 0.23
C VAL A 66 2.91 4.41 0.94
N THR A 67 2.07 5.12 0.20
CA THR A 67 1.14 6.13 0.68
C THR A 67 -0.27 5.56 0.55
N LEU A 68 -1.08 5.68 1.60
CA LEU A 68 -2.49 5.29 1.53
C LEU A 68 -3.34 6.45 1.00
N VAL A 69 -4.08 6.18 -0.07
CA VAL A 69 -5.01 7.13 -0.68
C VAL A 69 -6.44 6.62 -0.45
N PRO A 70 -7.28 7.34 0.31
CA PRO A 70 -8.70 7.02 0.40
C PRO A 70 -9.37 7.15 -0.97
N VAL A 71 -10.24 6.21 -1.31
CA VAL A 71 -10.95 6.24 -2.60
C VAL A 71 -12.10 7.25 -2.54
N PRO A 72 -12.08 8.33 -3.36
CA PRO A 72 -13.13 9.34 -3.33
C PRO A 72 -14.44 8.83 -3.96
N GLU A 73 -15.54 9.55 -3.69
CA GLU A 73 -16.83 9.27 -4.33
C GLU A 73 -16.72 9.35 -5.87
N GLY A 74 -17.40 8.44 -6.56
CA GLY A 74 -17.42 8.39 -8.03
C GLY A 74 -16.43 7.40 -8.65
N VAL A 75 -15.42 6.96 -7.90
CA VAL A 75 -14.54 5.84 -8.32
C VAL A 75 -15.30 4.52 -8.21
N VAL A 76 -15.14 3.66 -9.22
CA VAL A 76 -15.76 2.33 -9.27
C VAL A 76 -14.64 1.29 -9.37
N PRO A 77 -14.22 0.64 -8.28
CA PRO A 77 -13.06 -0.26 -8.25
C PRO A 77 -13.14 -1.49 -9.14
N THR A 78 -14.31 -1.77 -9.72
CA THR A 78 -14.50 -2.85 -10.71
C THR A 78 -14.20 -2.39 -12.15
N LYS A 79 -13.66 -1.18 -12.33
CA LYS A 79 -13.27 -0.61 -13.61
C LYS A 79 -11.86 -0.06 -13.49
N ASP A 80 -11.14 -0.09 -14.59
CA ASP A 80 -9.81 0.49 -14.70
C ASP A 80 -9.88 1.98 -14.35
N LEU A 81 -8.88 2.43 -13.58
CA LEU A 81 -8.76 3.78 -13.09
C LEU A 81 -7.39 4.32 -13.48
N ASP A 82 -7.37 5.43 -14.22
CA ASP A 82 -6.14 6.18 -14.46
C ASP A 82 -5.83 7.04 -13.22
N LEU A 83 -4.59 6.99 -12.75
CA LEU A 83 -4.10 7.82 -11.66
C LEU A 83 -3.07 8.82 -12.18
N VAL A 84 -3.20 10.06 -11.72
CA VAL A 84 -2.24 11.13 -11.96
C VAL A 84 -1.74 11.63 -10.61
N VAL A 85 -0.46 11.49 -10.34
CA VAL A 85 0.15 11.88 -9.07
C VAL A 85 1.02 13.10 -9.26
N THR A 86 0.88 14.08 -8.38
CA THR A 86 1.75 15.25 -8.31
C THR A 86 2.41 15.31 -6.94
N ASP A 87 3.74 15.39 -6.89
CA ASP A 87 4.48 15.55 -5.64
C ASP A 87 4.51 17.02 -5.15
N ALA A 88 5.07 17.25 -3.97
CA ALA A 88 5.19 18.57 -3.35
C ALA A 88 6.04 19.56 -4.17
N HIS A 89 6.84 19.08 -5.11
CA HIS A 89 7.72 19.86 -5.97
C HIS A 89 7.14 20.11 -7.36
N GLY A 90 5.93 19.59 -7.63
CA GLY A 90 5.26 19.70 -8.92
C GLY A 90 5.73 18.68 -9.96
N THR A 91 6.51 17.69 -9.57
CA THR A 91 6.83 16.53 -10.41
C THR A 91 5.57 15.69 -10.56
N ARG A 92 5.30 15.26 -11.79
CA ARG A 92 4.12 14.46 -12.11
C ARG A 92 4.50 13.06 -12.55
N GLY A 93 3.68 12.10 -12.18
CA GLY A 93 3.70 10.73 -12.68
C GLY A 93 2.27 10.25 -12.91
N ASP A 94 2.13 9.15 -13.62
CA ASP A 94 0.86 8.49 -13.86
C ASP A 94 1.03 6.97 -13.83
N THR A 95 -0.06 6.30 -13.52
CA THR A 95 -0.16 4.84 -13.50
C THR A 95 -1.63 4.47 -13.72
N ASP A 96 -1.89 3.24 -14.09
CA ASP A 96 -3.23 2.67 -14.19
C ASP A 96 -3.45 1.62 -13.10
N LEU A 97 -4.69 1.53 -12.63
CA LEU A 97 -5.11 0.57 -11.62
C LEU A 97 -6.27 -0.25 -12.16
N ASP A 98 -6.02 -1.53 -12.39
CA ASP A 98 -6.96 -2.46 -12.99
C ASP A 98 -8.24 -2.62 -12.18
N GLY A 99 -9.37 -2.74 -12.87
CA GLY A 99 -10.66 -2.99 -12.25
C GLY A 99 -10.79 -4.42 -11.72
N VAL A 100 -11.01 -4.59 -10.42
CA VAL A 100 -11.17 -5.92 -9.80
C VAL A 100 -12.64 -6.19 -9.46
N ALA A 101 -13.17 -7.30 -9.98
CA ALA A 101 -14.55 -7.70 -9.77
C ALA A 101 -14.86 -7.96 -8.28
N GLY A 102 -15.99 -7.44 -7.80
CA GLY A 102 -16.45 -7.64 -6.42
C GLY A 102 -15.93 -6.61 -5.41
N LEU A 103 -15.02 -5.72 -5.81
CA LEU A 103 -14.62 -4.58 -4.99
C LEU A 103 -15.72 -3.51 -4.94
N VAL A 104 -15.79 -2.80 -3.82
CA VAL A 104 -16.79 -1.75 -3.57
C VAL A 104 -16.12 -0.58 -2.86
N ALA A 105 -16.14 0.59 -3.50
CA ALA A 105 -15.66 1.82 -2.89
C ALA A 105 -16.60 2.32 -1.78
N GLY A 106 -16.03 3.05 -0.82
CA GLY A 106 -16.76 3.65 0.30
C GLY A 106 -17.33 2.64 1.32
N GLY A 107 -18.17 3.14 2.22
CA GLY A 107 -18.72 2.37 3.34
C GLY A 107 -17.79 2.31 4.55
N ALA A 108 -18.23 1.59 5.59
CA ALA A 108 -17.42 1.37 6.79
C ALA A 108 -16.35 0.30 6.52
N THR A 109 -15.15 0.49 7.07
CA THR A 109 -14.14 -0.57 7.10
C THR A 109 -14.48 -1.59 8.18
N ASP A 110 -14.15 -2.86 7.90
CA ASP A 110 -14.27 -3.95 8.86
C ASP A 110 -13.03 -4.06 9.78
N TYR A 111 -12.04 -3.17 9.60
CA TYR A 111 -10.73 -3.24 10.27
C TYR A 111 -9.99 -4.57 10.06
N ALA A 112 -10.33 -5.28 8.98
CA ALA A 112 -9.66 -6.49 8.56
C ALA A 112 -8.38 -6.14 7.78
N PRO A 113 -7.30 -6.94 7.91
CA PRO A 113 -6.16 -6.80 7.02
C PRO A 113 -6.56 -7.11 5.57
N SER A 114 -5.84 -6.52 4.63
CA SER A 114 -6.02 -6.77 3.20
C SER A 114 -4.68 -6.66 2.49
N ALA A 115 -4.56 -7.27 1.32
CA ALA A 115 -3.35 -7.17 0.52
C ALA A 115 -3.72 -6.99 -0.95
N GLY A 116 -2.90 -6.24 -1.68
CA GLY A 116 -3.04 -6.06 -3.12
C GLY A 116 -1.70 -5.96 -3.81
N TRP A 117 -1.64 -6.47 -5.03
CA TRP A 117 -0.51 -6.28 -5.93
C TRP A 117 -0.38 -4.81 -6.29
N VAL A 118 0.86 -4.31 -6.27
CA VAL A 118 1.21 -2.96 -6.75
C VAL A 118 2.17 -3.03 -7.94
N ASP A 119 2.91 -4.13 -8.06
CA ASP A 119 3.78 -4.50 -9.19
C ASP A 119 4.00 -6.02 -9.17
N ASP A 120 4.61 -6.58 -10.22
CA ASP A 120 4.84 -8.02 -10.42
C ASP A 120 5.53 -8.70 -9.22
N ASP A 121 6.43 -7.98 -8.54
CA ASP A 121 7.23 -8.50 -7.42
C ASP A 121 6.95 -7.78 -6.09
N LEU A 122 5.86 -7.00 -6.01
CA LEU A 122 5.59 -6.12 -4.88
C LEU A 122 4.11 -6.17 -4.48
N ILE A 123 3.88 -6.47 -3.20
CA ILE A 123 2.56 -6.52 -2.58
C ILE A 123 2.48 -5.41 -1.52
N ALA A 124 1.40 -4.64 -1.54
CA ALA A 124 1.03 -3.79 -0.42
C ALA A 124 0.14 -4.56 0.56
N VAL A 125 0.46 -4.51 1.85
CA VAL A 125 -0.34 -5.08 2.93
C VAL A 125 -0.87 -3.95 3.80
N LEU A 126 -2.18 -3.93 3.98
CA LEU A 126 -2.87 -3.07 4.92
C LEU A 126 -3.14 -3.82 6.23
N THR A 127 -2.76 -3.20 7.34
CA THR A 127 -3.09 -3.65 8.69
C THR A 127 -3.74 -2.50 9.46
N TRP A 128 -4.29 -2.80 10.63
CA TRP A 128 -5.01 -1.81 11.44
C TRP A 128 -4.48 -1.83 12.87
N GLY A 129 -4.11 -0.67 13.40
CA GLY A 129 -3.60 -0.54 14.76
C GLY A 129 -3.05 0.85 15.03
N SER A 130 -2.19 0.96 16.03
CA SER A 130 -1.54 2.22 16.41
C SER A 130 -0.75 2.83 15.25
N SER A 131 -1.05 4.07 14.87
CA SER A 131 -0.32 4.79 13.82
C SER A 131 1.18 4.90 14.10
N SER A 132 1.61 4.94 15.37
CA SER A 132 3.03 4.98 15.73
C SER A 132 3.75 3.62 15.73
N CYS A 133 3.04 2.54 15.43
CA CYS A 133 3.55 1.16 15.46
C CYS A 133 3.17 0.43 14.17
N ALA A 134 3.70 0.90 13.04
CA ALA A 134 3.60 0.18 11.78
C ALA A 134 4.36 -1.16 11.87
N PRO A 135 3.77 -2.28 11.40
CA PRO A 135 4.49 -3.55 11.28
C PRO A 135 5.75 -3.41 10.43
N VAL A 136 6.79 -4.15 10.80
CA VAL A 136 8.07 -4.21 10.07
C VAL A 136 8.26 -5.63 9.59
N VAL A 137 8.42 -5.83 8.29
CA VAL A 137 8.67 -7.17 7.72
C VAL A 137 10.02 -7.66 8.22
N SER A 138 10.03 -8.83 8.86
CA SER A 138 11.26 -9.54 9.25
C SER A 138 11.64 -10.62 8.25
N GLU A 139 10.65 -11.30 7.68
CA GLU A 139 10.86 -12.43 6.77
C GLU A 139 9.70 -12.52 5.77
N VAL A 140 10.05 -12.86 4.53
CA VAL A 140 9.10 -13.22 3.47
C VAL A 140 9.55 -14.55 2.89
N SER A 141 8.63 -15.49 2.76
CA SER A 141 8.88 -16.78 2.13
C SER A 141 7.66 -17.22 1.32
N ALA A 142 7.86 -18.11 0.35
CA ALA A 142 6.78 -18.74 -0.38
C ALA A 142 6.98 -20.26 -0.33
N SER A 143 5.95 -21.00 0.10
CA SER A 143 5.98 -22.47 0.05
C SER A 143 5.79 -22.99 -1.37
N ASP A 144 5.07 -22.22 -2.16
CA ASP A 144 4.74 -22.42 -3.57
C ASP A 144 4.28 -21.07 -4.16
N PRO A 145 4.11 -20.97 -5.49
CA PRO A 145 3.75 -19.70 -6.15
C PRO A 145 2.49 -19.00 -5.64
N LYS A 146 1.54 -19.72 -5.00
CA LYS A 146 0.25 -19.15 -4.57
C LYS A 146 0.17 -18.88 -3.07
N ASN A 147 1.20 -19.23 -2.31
CA ASN A 147 1.18 -19.15 -0.84
C ASN A 147 2.42 -18.42 -0.34
N VAL A 148 2.26 -17.12 -0.12
CA VAL A 148 3.28 -16.25 0.50
C VAL A 148 3.05 -16.22 2.00
N THR A 149 4.12 -16.30 2.79
CA THR A 149 4.11 -16.11 4.23
C THR A 149 4.97 -14.91 4.58
N VAL A 150 4.41 -13.99 5.37
CA VAL A 150 5.09 -12.83 5.90
C VAL A 150 5.10 -12.90 7.42
N THR A 151 6.30 -12.76 7.96
CA THR A 151 6.52 -12.59 9.40
C THR A 151 6.90 -11.15 9.64
N PHE A 152 6.20 -10.50 10.57
CA PHE A 152 6.56 -9.19 11.06
C PHE A 152 7.40 -9.30 12.34
N ALA A 153 8.36 -8.40 12.50
CA ALA A 153 9.16 -8.28 13.72
C ALA A 153 8.31 -7.90 14.94
N ASP A 154 8.59 -8.50 16.09
CA ASP A 154 7.94 -8.20 17.37
C ASP A 154 8.07 -6.72 17.74
N GLN A 155 7.00 -6.16 18.33
CA GLN A 155 6.91 -4.73 18.68
C GLN A 155 6.80 -4.45 20.18
N ASP A 156 7.04 -5.47 21.03
CA ASP A 156 6.69 -5.50 22.46
C ASP A 156 7.30 -4.38 23.34
N ASP A 157 8.31 -3.65 22.84
CA ASP A 157 8.98 -2.55 23.56
C ASP A 157 8.74 -1.15 22.98
N LYS A 158 7.95 -1.02 21.90
CA LYS A 158 7.68 0.28 21.29
C LYS A 158 6.53 1.01 22.00
N PRO A 159 6.70 2.29 22.37
CA PRO A 159 5.60 3.08 22.88
C PRO A 159 4.60 3.37 21.74
N CYS A 160 3.57 2.54 21.65
CA CYS A 160 2.48 2.72 20.70
C CYS A 160 1.49 3.77 21.18
N THR A 161 0.95 4.56 20.26
CA THR A 161 -0.19 5.43 20.49
C THR A 161 -1.48 4.59 20.62
N MET A 162 -2.53 5.16 21.19
CA MET A 162 -3.79 4.45 21.49
C MET A 162 -4.82 4.53 20.36
N ASP A 163 -4.46 5.14 19.22
CA ASP A 163 -5.34 5.28 18.07
C ASP A 163 -5.44 4.00 17.25
N MET A 164 -6.51 3.92 16.45
CA MET A 164 -6.73 2.88 15.46
C MET A 164 -6.66 3.54 14.08
N ALA A 165 -5.60 3.24 13.34
CA ALA A 165 -5.32 3.81 12.04
C ALA A 165 -4.96 2.70 11.04
N PRO A 166 -5.16 2.95 9.74
CA PRO A 166 -4.62 2.08 8.70
C PRO A 166 -3.10 2.19 8.65
N ARG A 167 -2.42 1.06 8.49
CA ARG A 167 -0.94 0.96 8.42
C ARG A 167 -0.58 0.13 7.20
N ALA A 168 0.07 0.76 6.21
CA ALA A 168 0.52 0.07 5.01
C ALA A 168 1.98 -0.37 5.13
N THR A 169 2.27 -1.55 4.59
CA THR A 169 3.61 -2.13 4.53
C THR A 169 3.81 -2.76 3.16
N LEU A 170 4.99 -2.56 2.57
CA LEU A 170 5.36 -3.21 1.32
C LEU A 170 6.08 -4.53 1.59
N VAL A 171 5.73 -5.54 0.80
CA VAL A 171 6.28 -6.89 0.85
C VAL A 171 6.82 -7.21 -0.53
N SER A 172 8.14 -7.31 -0.64
CA SER A 172 8.77 -7.78 -1.88
C SER A 172 8.73 -9.31 -1.93
N VAL A 173 8.26 -9.85 -3.04
CA VAL A 173 8.24 -11.29 -3.36
C VAL A 173 9.21 -11.65 -4.48
N ALA A 174 10.09 -10.70 -4.83
CA ALA A 174 11.10 -10.86 -5.88
C ALA A 174 11.91 -12.15 -5.69
N GLY A 175 11.93 -12.97 -6.74
CA GLY A 175 12.67 -14.23 -6.75
C GLY A 175 12.04 -15.37 -5.95
N LEU A 176 10.84 -15.19 -5.38
CA LEU A 176 10.07 -16.26 -4.73
C LEU A 176 9.18 -17.03 -5.72
N GLY A 177 9.01 -16.51 -6.93
CA GLY A 177 8.18 -17.12 -7.97
C GLY A 177 6.70 -17.10 -7.62
N ALA A 178 6.25 -16.06 -6.92
CA ALA A 178 4.84 -15.84 -6.64
C ALA A 178 4.08 -15.58 -7.95
N ASP A 179 2.87 -16.11 -8.04
CA ASP A 179 1.95 -15.97 -9.18
C ASP A 179 0.93 -14.87 -8.84
N ASP A 180 0.56 -14.01 -9.77
CA ASP A 180 -0.45 -12.97 -9.51
C ASP A 180 -1.84 -13.61 -9.26
N ASP A 181 -2.17 -14.65 -10.02
CA ASP A 181 -3.46 -15.33 -10.00
C ASP A 181 -3.71 -16.17 -8.73
N GLY A 182 -4.61 -15.66 -7.89
CA GLY A 182 -5.12 -16.40 -6.74
C GLY A 182 -4.10 -16.58 -5.62
N THR A 183 -3.08 -15.73 -5.56
CA THR A 183 -2.13 -15.71 -4.45
C THR A 183 -2.81 -15.33 -3.14
N THR A 184 -2.38 -16.01 -2.09
CA THR A 184 -2.74 -15.68 -0.72
C THR A 184 -1.49 -15.36 0.08
N ILE A 185 -1.64 -14.45 1.03
CA ILE A 185 -0.59 -14.04 1.94
C ILE A 185 -1.00 -14.35 3.38
N THR A 186 -0.16 -15.09 4.08
CA THR A 186 -0.34 -15.42 5.50
C THR A 186 0.54 -14.51 6.35
N LEU A 187 -0.10 -13.71 7.18
CA LEU A 187 0.50 -12.69 8.04
C LEU A 187 0.65 -13.23 9.46
N SER A 188 1.82 -13.05 10.06
CA SER A 188 2.13 -13.49 11.44
C SER A 188 3.10 -12.52 12.14
N GLY A 189 3.14 -12.55 13.48
CA GLY A 189 4.05 -11.72 14.28
C GLY A 189 3.52 -10.31 14.58
N ALA A 190 4.42 -9.34 14.70
CA ALA A 190 4.13 -7.95 15.09
C ALA A 190 3.45 -7.77 16.46
N ASP A 191 2.12 -7.80 16.47
CA ASP A 191 1.28 -7.46 17.61
C ASP A 191 0.11 -8.46 17.78
N ALA A 192 -0.81 -8.18 18.71
CA ALA A 192 -1.94 -9.06 18.99
C ALA A 192 -2.84 -9.36 17.77
N GLN A 193 -2.81 -8.52 16.72
CA GLN A 193 -3.55 -8.73 15.47
C GLN A 193 -3.15 -10.03 14.76
N PHE A 194 -1.90 -10.48 14.89
CA PHE A 194 -1.40 -11.70 14.26
C PHE A 194 -0.84 -12.71 15.25
N ALA A 195 -1.26 -12.65 16.52
CA ALA A 195 -0.99 -13.69 17.51
C ALA A 195 -1.51 -15.07 17.05
N THR A 196 -2.54 -15.09 16.22
CA THR A 196 -2.89 -16.21 15.34
C THR A 196 -2.65 -15.78 13.90
N PRO A 197 -1.94 -16.56 13.06
CA PRO A 197 -1.71 -16.19 11.67
C PRO A 197 -3.01 -15.92 10.92
N VAL A 198 -3.01 -14.87 10.11
CA VAL A 198 -4.16 -14.45 9.30
C VAL A 198 -3.82 -14.57 7.83
N THR A 199 -4.60 -15.36 7.10
CA THR A 199 -4.45 -15.50 5.64
C THR A 199 -5.47 -14.62 4.93
N VAL A 200 -5.00 -13.80 3.99
CA VAL A 200 -5.84 -12.96 3.13
C VAL A 200 -5.51 -13.20 1.66
N PRO A 201 -6.48 -13.08 0.74
CA PRO A 201 -6.17 -13.03 -0.69
C PRO A 201 -5.39 -11.76 -1.02
N VAL A 202 -4.50 -11.86 -2.00
CA VAL A 202 -3.88 -10.70 -2.64
C VAL A 202 -4.73 -10.36 -3.86
N ILE A 203 -5.24 -9.13 -3.93
CA ILE A 203 -6.10 -8.66 -5.03
C ILE A 203 -5.30 -7.84 -6.04
N GLY A 204 -5.78 -7.76 -7.27
CA GLY A 204 -5.02 -7.18 -8.39
C GLY A 204 -4.70 -8.30 -9.36
#